data_AF-A0A7V9GAP9-F1
#
_entry.id   AF-A0A7V9GAP9-F1
#
_cell.length_a   1.000
_cell.length_b   1.000
_cell.length_c   1.000
_cell.angle_alpha   90.00
_cell.angle_beta   90.00
_cell.angle_gamma   90.00
#
_symmetry.space_group_name_H-M   'P 1'
#
loop_
_entity.id
_entity.type
_entity.pdbx_description
1 polymer ?
#
loop_
_entity_poly.entity_id
_entity_poly.type
_entity_poly.pdbx_seq_one_letter_code
_entity_poly.pdbx_strand_id
1 'polypeptide(L)'
;MLFAFGINHKTAPIEVREKLYIHESEIPDLLTKLKETLLECVILSTCNRTEIYGVCGSADVDLDFYKDLVIKFKNAEEIVTKEHFLLQSRVVIAMDTVGEFTVRDLSFSKNL
;
A
#
# COMPACT_ATOMS: atom_id res chain seq x y z
N MET A 1 9.75 -5.38 11.07
CA MET A 1 8.33 -5.81 11.00
C MET A 1 7.80 -5.60 9.58
N LEU A 2 7.00 -6.54 9.07
CA LEU A 2 6.25 -6.40 7.81
C LEU A 2 4.88 -5.80 8.11
N PHE A 3 4.47 -4.79 7.34
CA PHE A 3 3.13 -4.22 7.39
C PHE A 3 2.61 -3.96 5.98
N ALA A 4 1.30 -3.76 5.88
CA ALA A 4 0.63 -3.57 4.62
C ALA A 4 -0.56 -2.63 4.78
N PHE A 5 -0.65 -1.62 3.94
CA PHE A 5 -1.80 -0.71 3.94
C PHE A 5 -2.21 -0.39 2.50
N GLY A 6 -3.46 -0.04 2.30
CA GLY A 6 -3.94 0.30 0.98
C GLY A 6 -5.43 0.57 0.94
N ILE A 7 -5.93 0.83 -0.25
CA ILE A 7 -7.34 1.06 -0.51
C ILE A 7 -7.88 -0.02 -1.45
N ASN A 8 -9.14 -0.39 -1.27
CA ASN A 8 -9.84 -1.30 -2.18
C ASN A 8 -11.29 -0.86 -2.38
N HIS A 9 -11.99 -1.56 -3.27
CA HIS A 9 -13.39 -1.28 -3.62
C HIS A 9 -14.38 -1.39 -2.45
N LYS A 10 -13.99 -1.95 -1.30
CA LYS A 10 -14.87 -2.08 -0.13
C LYS A 10 -14.87 -0.81 0.73
N THR A 11 -13.74 -0.11 0.81
CA THR A 11 -13.58 1.08 1.68
C THR A 11 -13.44 2.40 0.93
N ALA A 12 -13.21 2.35 -0.39
CA ALA A 12 -12.97 3.54 -1.19
C ALA A 12 -13.89 3.57 -2.43
N PRO A 13 -14.67 4.65 -2.61
CA PRO A 13 -15.33 4.95 -3.88
C PRO A 13 -14.36 4.94 -5.06
N ILE A 14 -14.89 4.82 -6.28
CA ILE A 14 -14.06 4.80 -7.49
C ILE A 14 -13.18 6.04 -7.62
N GLU A 15 -13.70 7.22 -7.30
CA GLU A 15 -12.98 8.50 -7.37
C GLU A 15 -11.74 8.53 -6.45
N VAL A 16 -11.88 8.01 -5.23
CA VAL A 16 -10.74 7.84 -4.28
C VAL A 16 -9.71 6.87 -4.85
N ARG A 17 -10.16 5.76 -5.46
CA ARG A 17 -9.27 4.75 -6.04
C ARG A 17 -8.50 5.27 -7.25
N GLU A 18 -9.16 6.00 -8.13
CA GLU A 18 -8.51 6.62 -9.29
C GLU A 18 -7.49 7.66 -8.86
N LYS A 19 -7.82 8.47 -7.84
CA LYS A 19 -6.91 9.49 -7.33
C LYS A 19 -5.64 8.90 -6.69
N LEU A 20 -5.76 7.73 -6.05
CA LEU A 20 -4.65 7.00 -5.46
C LEU A 20 -4.02 5.94 -6.38
N TYR A 21 -4.42 5.86 -7.64
CA TYR A 21 -3.73 5.01 -8.60
C TYR A 21 -2.29 5.51 -8.80
N ILE A 22 -1.31 4.61 -8.71
CA ILE A 22 0.10 4.92 -8.88
C ILE A 22 0.50 4.46 -10.27
N HIS A 23 0.79 5.42 -11.14
CA HIS A 23 1.27 5.15 -12.48
C HIS A 23 2.67 4.56 -12.44
N GLU A 24 3.01 3.72 -13.41
CA GLU A 24 4.34 3.11 -13.51
C GLU A 24 5.47 4.14 -13.49
N SER A 25 5.25 5.29 -14.14
CA SER A 25 6.19 6.42 -14.15
C SER A 25 6.42 7.07 -12.77
N GLU A 26 5.49 6.92 -11.84
CA GLU A 26 5.55 7.49 -10.48
C GLU A 26 6.22 6.54 -9.47
N ILE A 27 6.33 5.25 -9.80
CA ILE A 27 6.86 4.21 -8.91
C ILE A 27 8.29 4.54 -8.45
N PRO A 28 9.24 4.95 -9.30
CA PRO A 28 10.61 5.26 -8.87
C PRO A 28 10.67 6.37 -7.82
N ASP A 29 9.88 7.43 -7.98
CA ASP A 29 9.85 8.58 -7.07
C ASP A 29 9.22 8.22 -5.72
N LEU A 30 8.12 7.48 -5.76
CA LEU A 30 7.47 7.01 -4.53
C LEU A 30 8.35 6.02 -3.77
N LEU A 31 8.99 5.07 -4.46
CA LEU A 31 9.95 4.16 -3.85
C LEU A 31 11.13 4.90 -3.22
N THR A 32 11.61 5.98 -3.85
CA THR A 32 12.69 6.81 -3.27
C THR A 32 12.27 7.39 -1.93
N LYS A 33 11.07 7.96 -1.83
CA LYS A 33 10.52 8.50 -0.57
C LYS A 33 10.30 7.42 0.49
N LEU A 34 9.74 6.27 0.10
CA LEU A 34 9.45 5.18 1.02
C LEU A 34 10.73 4.52 1.58
N LYS A 35 11.81 4.44 0.79
CA LYS A 35 13.11 3.89 1.21
C LYS A 35 13.87 4.74 2.21
N GLU A 36 13.45 5.99 2.46
CA GLU A 36 14.04 6.82 3.52
C GLU A 36 13.80 6.22 4.91
N THR A 37 12.70 5.47 5.08
CA THR A 37 12.30 4.88 6.37
C THR A 37 12.05 3.37 6.32
N LEU A 38 11.85 2.80 5.12
CA LEU A 38 11.64 1.36 4.92
C LEU A 38 12.91 0.65 4.44
N LEU A 39 13.13 -0.56 4.96
CA LEU A 39 14.18 -1.46 4.51
C LEU A 39 13.83 -2.08 3.15
N GLU A 40 12.58 -2.50 3.01
CA GLU A 40 12.04 -3.06 1.77
C GLU A 40 10.63 -2.53 1.55
N CYS A 41 10.23 -2.40 0.28
CA CYS A 41 8.92 -1.91 -0.10
C CYS A 41 8.45 -2.57 -1.39
N VAL A 42 7.18 -2.97 -1.42
CA VAL A 42 6.47 -3.41 -2.64
C VAL A 42 5.25 -2.53 -2.83
N ILE A 43 5.05 -2.04 -4.05
CA ILE A 43 3.88 -1.26 -4.45
C ILE A 43 3.05 -2.13 -5.40
N LEU A 44 1.78 -2.34 -5.07
CA LEU A 44 0.79 -3.00 -5.93
C LEU A 44 -0.27 -1.98 -6.32
N SER A 45 -0.24 -1.51 -7.57
CA SER A 45 -1.26 -0.59 -8.08
C SER A 45 -1.94 -1.15 -9.32
N THR A 46 -3.27 -1.23 -9.25
CA THR A 46 -4.16 -1.72 -10.31
C THR A 46 -5.41 -0.84 -10.31
N CYS A 47 -6.31 -1.01 -11.28
CA CYS A 47 -7.59 -0.29 -11.28
C CYS A 47 -8.48 -0.57 -10.03
N ASN A 48 -8.24 -1.70 -9.34
CA ASN A 48 -9.09 -2.16 -8.24
C ASN A 48 -8.52 -1.88 -6.84
N ARG A 49 -7.19 -1.75 -6.74
CA ARG A 49 -6.47 -1.56 -5.48
C ARG A 49 -5.18 -0.80 -5.69
N THR A 50 -4.83 0.00 -4.69
CA THR A 50 -3.47 0.51 -4.47
C THR A 50 -3.06 0.08 -3.06
N GLU A 51 -2.01 -0.73 -2.98
CA GLU A 51 -1.51 -1.34 -1.75
C GLU A 51 0.01 -1.15 -1.67
N ILE A 52 0.49 -0.85 -0.47
CA ILE A 52 1.90 -0.70 -0.15
C ILE A 52 2.23 -1.68 0.97
N TYR A 53 3.28 -2.43 0.73
CA TYR A 53 3.84 -3.39 1.67
C TYR A 53 5.22 -2.92 2.07
N GLY A 54 5.45 -2.76 3.37
CA GLY A 54 6.69 -2.21 3.90
C GLY A 54 7.32 -3.11 4.93
N VAL A 55 8.65 -3.22 4.88
CA VAL A 55 9.47 -3.82 5.93
C VAL A 55 10.23 -2.71 6.64
N CYS A 56 10.11 -2.65 7.96
CA CYS A 56 10.83 -1.69 8.80
C CYS A 56 11.70 -2.41 9.84
N GLY A 57 12.72 -1.73 10.37
CA GLY A 57 13.56 -2.28 11.44
C GLY A 57 12.90 -2.30 12.82
N SER A 58 11.86 -1.49 13.02
CA SER A 58 11.14 -1.35 14.30
C SER A 58 9.89 -2.25 14.36
N ALA A 59 9.42 -2.53 15.58
CA ALA A 59 8.12 -3.14 15.84
C ALA A 59 7.01 -2.09 16.08
N ASP A 60 7.38 -0.82 16.23
CA ASP A 60 6.44 0.29 16.33
C ASP A 60 6.45 1.05 14.99
N VAL A 61 5.36 0.93 14.23
CA VAL A 61 5.20 1.50 12.89
C VAL A 61 4.07 2.51 12.94
N ASP A 62 4.40 3.77 12.68
CA ASP A 62 3.40 4.80 12.44
C ASP A 62 2.82 4.63 11.02
N LEU A 63 1.71 3.90 10.92
CA LEU A 63 1.00 3.71 9.64
C LEU A 63 0.41 5.01 9.10
N ASP A 64 0.06 5.94 9.99
CA ASP A 64 -0.58 7.18 9.57
C ASP A 64 0.41 8.10 8.86
N PHE A 65 1.69 8.08 9.27
CA PHE A 65 2.78 8.68 8.50
C PHE A 65 2.82 8.18 7.05
N TYR A 66 2.76 6.86 6.83
CA TYR A 66 2.82 6.30 5.47
C TYR A 66 1.57 6.59 4.65
N LYS A 67 0.38 6.58 5.27
CA LYS A 67 -0.86 7.01 4.60
C LYS A 67 -0.75 8.47 4.16
N ASP A 68 -0.31 9.36 5.04
CA ASP A 68 -0.14 10.79 4.73
C ASP A 68 0.88 11.01 3.62
N LEU A 69 1.98 10.27 3.63
CA LEU A 69 3.01 10.33 2.59
C LEU A 69 2.41 10.03 1.21
N VAL A 70 1.59 8.99 1.10
CA VAL A 70 0.99 8.55 -0.17
C VAL A 70 -0.10 9.52 -0.64
N ILE A 71 -0.93 10.02 0.28
CA ILE A 71 -1.95 11.04 -0.03
C ILE A 71 -1.27 12.29 -0.59
N LYS A 72 -0.23 12.79 0.08
CA LYS A 72 0.54 13.97 -0.35
C LYS A 72 1.25 13.75 -1.67
N PHE A 73 1.87 12.57 -1.85
CA PHE A 73 2.54 12.21 -3.11
C PHE A 73 1.58 12.31 -4.30
N LYS A 74 0.32 11.90 -4.12
CA LYS A 74 -0.73 11.96 -5.15
C LYS A 74 -1.49 13.29 -5.22
N ASN A 75 -1.17 14.26 -4.37
CA ASN A 75 -1.92 15.51 -4.21
C ASN A 75 -3.43 15.23 -4.07
N ALA A 76 -3.76 14.35 -3.12
CA ALA A 76 -5.08 13.74 -2.95
C ALA A 76 -5.79 14.17 -1.65
N GLU A 77 -5.24 15.12 -0.91
CA GLU A 77 -5.69 15.57 0.41
C GLU A 77 -7.15 16.05 0.42
N GLU A 78 -7.65 16.56 -0.71
CA GLU A 78 -9.01 17.08 -0.83
C GLU A 78 -10.09 15.98 -0.81
N ILE A 79 -9.74 14.76 -1.21
CA ILE A 79 -10.69 13.67 -1.43
C ILE A 79 -10.36 12.46 -0.54
N VAL A 80 -9.08 12.25 -0.24
CA VAL A 80 -8.58 11.03 0.37
C VAL A 80 -8.17 11.28 1.82
N THR A 81 -8.90 10.66 2.74
CA THR A 81 -8.58 10.60 4.16
C THR A 81 -7.97 9.25 4.57
N LYS A 82 -7.37 9.21 5.76
CA LYS A 82 -6.77 8.00 6.36
C LYS A 82 -7.77 6.86 6.58
N GLU A 83 -9.05 7.19 6.77
CA GLU A 83 -10.14 6.23 7.00
C GLU A 83 -10.43 5.36 5.77
N HIS A 84 -10.07 5.82 4.56
CA HIS A 84 -10.21 4.99 3.36
C HIS A 84 -9.24 3.80 3.34
N PHE A 85 -8.13 3.90 4.07
CA PHE A 85 -7.09 2.89 4.08
C PHE A 85 -7.41 1.75 5.03
N LEU A 86 -7.16 0.53 4.56
CA LEU A 86 -7.20 -0.69 5.35
C LEU A 86 -5.80 -1.12 5.74
N LEU A 87 -5.67 -1.63 6.97
CA LEU A 87 -4.52 -2.41 7.40
C LEU A 87 -4.74 -3.87 6.98
N GLN A 88 -3.80 -4.46 6.25
CA GLN A 88 -3.81 -5.90 6.00
C GLN A 88 -2.98 -6.61 7.07
N SER A 89 -3.68 -7.25 8.02
CA SER A 89 -3.05 -7.85 9.21
C SER A 89 -2.25 -9.12 8.92
N ARG A 90 -2.36 -9.72 7.72
CA ARG A 90 -1.66 -10.95 7.35
C ARG A 90 -1.42 -11.03 5.84
N VAL A 91 -0.20 -10.76 5.42
CA VAL A 91 0.19 -10.81 4.01
C VAL A 91 1.40 -11.72 3.86
N VAL A 92 1.37 -12.57 2.83
CA VAL A 92 2.55 -13.27 2.33
C VAL A 92 2.94 -12.64 1.01
N ILE A 93 4.18 -12.18 0.92
CA ILE A 93 4.79 -11.70 -0.30
C ILE A 93 5.89 -12.69 -0.65
N ALA A 94 5.77 -13.32 -1.82
CA ALA A 94 6.81 -14.15 -2.39
C ALA A 94 7.38 -13.42 -3.59
N MET A 95 8.70 -13.26 -3.63
CA MET A 95 9.43 -12.76 -4.79
C MET A 95 10.15 -13.95 -5.41
N ASP A 96 10.00 -14.15 -6.72
CA ASP A 96 10.77 -15.16 -7.43
C ASP A 96 12.14 -14.60 -7.89
N THR A 97 12.96 -15.45 -8.50
CA THR A 97 14.30 -15.06 -8.98
C THR A 97 14.27 -14.22 -10.27
N VAL A 98 13.11 -14.05 -10.91
CA VAL A 98 12.94 -13.22 -12.11
C VAL A 98 12.29 -11.86 -11.80
N GLY A 99 12.06 -11.55 -10.52
CA GLY A 99 11.52 -10.26 -10.09
C GLY A 99 10.00 -10.17 -10.19
N GLU A 100 9.29 -11.29 -10.37
CA GLU A 100 7.85 -11.35 -10.25
C GLU A 100 7.45 -11.47 -8.77
N PHE A 101 6.43 -10.72 -8.39
CA PHE A 101 5.90 -10.73 -7.02
C PHE A 101 4.54 -11.41 -7.00
N THR A 102 4.39 -12.42 -6.13
CA THR A 102 3.09 -12.96 -5.75
C THR A 102 2.71 -12.43 -4.38
N VAL A 103 1.61 -11.70 -4.31
CA VAL A 103 1.05 -11.20 -3.06
C VAL A 103 -0.21 -11.99 -2.70
N ARG A 104 -0.23 -12.58 -1.51
CA ARG A 104 -1.38 -13.32 -0.98
C ARG A 104 -1.78 -12.75 0.37
N ASP A 105 -2.95 -12.15 0.41
CA ASP A 105 -3.62 -11.80 1.65
C ASP A 105 -4.14 -13.09 2.31
N LEU A 106 -3.72 -13.34 3.55
CA LEU A 106 -4.09 -14.50 4.36
C LEU A 106 -5.23 -14.19 5.35
N SER A 107 -5.94 -13.07 5.17
CA SER A 107 -7.19 -12.86 5.88
C SER A 107 -8.18 -13.99 5.56
N PHE A 108 -8.45 -14.82 6.58
CA PHE A 108 -9.23 -16.04 6.49
C PHE A 108 -10.60 -15.81 5.82
N SER A 109 -10.96 -16.71 4.91
CA SER A 109 -12.35 -17.01 4.56
C SER A 109 -13.14 -17.29 5.84
N LYS A 110 -13.89 -16.31 6.34
CA LYS A 110 -15.13 -16.57 7.07
C LYS A 110 -16.27 -16.52 6.07
N ASN A 111 -16.45 -17.62 5.35
CA ASN A 111 -17.72 -18.00 4.74
C ASN A 111 -17.98 -19.44 5.17
N LEU A 112 -18.58 -19.58 6.35
CA LEU A 112 -19.58 -20.59 6.68
C LEU A 112 -20.85 -19.82 7.05
#